data_AF-A0A9P9U7F1-F1
#
_entry.id   AF-A0A9P9U7F1-F1
#
_cell.length_a   1.000
_cell.length_b   1.000
_cell.length_c   1.000
_cell.angle_alpha   90.00
_cell.angle_beta   90.00
_cell.angle_gamma   90.00
#
_symmetry.space_group_name_H-M   'P 1'
#
loop_
_entity.id
_entity.type
_entity.pdbx_description
1 polymer ?
#
loop_
_entity_poly.entity_id
_entity_poly.type
_entity_poly.pdbx_seq_one_letter_code
_entity_poly.pdbx_strand_id
1 'polypeptide(L)'
;MCARQSWYNGFSGNKKAPQESVFQRWEIGSFSQIAMNKEGDMYVSGLQRIVNEFPEKLDKVKPLCMRIRKILFPYDKDASVNIGTPAGEPDQLYKPIIAAYDEAISEL
;
A
#
# COMPACT_ATOMS: atom_id res chain seq x y z
N MET A 1 -6.09 8.07 0.28
CA MET A 1 -6.26 9.06 1.36
C MET A 1 -5.22 9.00 2.50
N CYS A 2 -5.07 7.95 3.31
CA CYS A 2 -4.23 8.02 4.54
C CYS A 2 -2.76 8.42 4.31
N ALA A 3 -2.09 7.85 3.31
CA ALA A 3 -0.69 8.20 3.00
C ALA A 3 -0.54 9.64 2.50
N ARG A 4 -1.42 10.11 1.60
CA ARG A 4 -1.44 11.52 1.16
C ARG A 4 -1.67 12.48 2.32
N GLN A 5 -2.58 12.13 3.23
CA GLN A 5 -2.89 12.94 4.42
C GLN A 5 -1.72 12.99 5.42
N SER A 6 -0.83 11.99 5.43
CA SER A 6 0.35 12.00 6.29
C SER A 6 1.25 13.23 6.05
N TRP A 7 1.25 13.78 4.82
CA TRP A 7 1.98 15.00 4.49
C TRP A 7 1.45 16.27 5.17
N TYR A 8 0.20 16.25 5.65
CA TYR A 8 -0.47 17.38 6.27
C TYR A 8 -0.74 17.18 7.77
N ASN A 9 -0.60 15.97 8.28
CA ASN A 9 -0.93 15.59 9.66
C ASN A 9 0.29 15.36 10.56
N GLY A 10 1.39 16.11 10.33
CA GLY A 10 2.57 16.11 11.21
C GLY A 10 3.64 15.04 10.92
N PHE A 11 3.40 14.12 9.98
CA PHE A 11 4.41 13.13 9.57
C PHE A 11 5.47 13.70 8.61
N SER A 12 5.18 14.83 7.96
CA SER A 12 6.10 15.49 7.01
C SER A 12 7.21 16.33 7.66
N GLY A 13 7.10 16.66 8.94
CA GLY A 13 8.03 17.59 9.60
C GLY A 13 8.03 18.94 8.90
N ASN A 14 9.18 19.38 8.40
CA ASN A 14 9.32 20.64 7.64
C ASN A 14 9.25 20.44 6.11
N LYS A 15 9.05 19.21 5.62
CA LYS A 15 9.00 18.91 4.18
C LYS A 15 7.59 19.17 3.64
N LYS A 16 7.52 19.64 2.39
CA LYS A 16 6.24 19.81 1.67
C LYS A 16 5.85 18.51 0.98
N ALA A 17 4.55 18.32 0.81
CA ALA A 17 4.02 17.26 -0.05
C ALA A 17 4.57 17.38 -1.49
N PRO A 18 4.77 16.27 -2.20
CA PRO A 18 5.11 16.29 -3.62
C PRO A 18 4.08 17.11 -4.42
N GLN A 19 4.57 17.91 -5.37
CA GLN A 19 3.71 18.71 -6.25
C GLN A 19 2.79 17.81 -7.10
N GLU A 20 3.34 16.71 -7.61
CA GLU A 20 2.62 15.64 -8.30
C GLU A 20 2.69 14.38 -7.46
N SER A 21 1.61 14.07 -6.76
CA SER A 21 1.51 12.88 -5.92
C SER A 21 0.91 11.72 -6.69
N VAL A 22 1.53 10.55 -6.62
CA VAL A 22 1.02 9.29 -7.19
C VAL A 22 -0.36 8.98 -6.64
N PHE A 23 -0.66 9.36 -5.39
CA PHE A 23 -1.98 9.19 -4.77
C PHE A 23 -3.08 10.02 -5.43
N GLN A 24 -2.77 11.14 -6.11
CA GLN A 24 -3.80 11.90 -6.82
C GLN A 24 -4.43 11.08 -7.94
N ARG A 25 -3.65 10.20 -8.58
CA ARG A 25 -4.10 9.31 -9.65
C ARG A 25 -5.05 8.21 -9.16
N TRP A 26 -5.13 7.99 -7.85
CA TRP A 26 -6.07 7.08 -7.21
C TRP A 26 -7.43 7.73 -6.90
N GLU A 27 -7.52 9.06 -7.05
CA GLU A 27 -8.66 9.87 -6.61
C GLU A 27 -9.27 10.69 -7.77
N ILE A 28 -8.48 11.00 -8.81
CA ILE A 28 -8.87 11.86 -9.93
C ILE A 28 -8.82 11.07 -11.25
N GLY A 29 -9.84 11.26 -12.09
CA GLY A 29 -9.96 10.63 -13.41
C GLY A 29 -11.29 9.91 -13.60
N SER A 30 -11.45 9.21 -14.71
CA SER A 30 -12.58 8.29 -14.89
C SER A 30 -12.43 7.09 -13.96
N PHE A 31 -13.54 6.40 -13.64
CA PHE A 31 -13.48 5.18 -12.81
C PHE A 31 -12.55 4.12 -13.41
N SER A 32 -12.55 3.96 -14.74
CA SER A 32 -11.63 3.05 -15.44
C SER A 32 -10.17 3.45 -15.24
N GLN A 33 -9.86 4.76 -15.36
CA GLN A 33 -8.50 5.26 -15.13
C GLN A 33 -8.04 5.00 -13.69
N ILE A 34 -8.91 5.27 -12.71
CA ILE A 34 -8.63 5.06 -11.29
C ILE A 34 -8.40 3.57 -11.00
N ALA A 35 -9.22 2.69 -11.57
CA ALA A 35 -9.09 1.24 -11.42
C ALA A 35 -7.76 0.74 -11.99
N MET A 36 -7.41 1.10 -13.24
CA MET A 36 -6.15 0.73 -13.87
C MET A 36 -4.93 1.23 -13.08
N ASN A 37 -4.99 2.45 -12.55
CA ASN A 37 -3.91 2.99 -11.72
C ASN A 37 -3.72 2.18 -10.43
N LYS A 38 -4.81 1.88 -9.72
CA LYS A 38 -4.77 1.08 -8.49
C LYS A 38 -4.27 -0.33 -8.76
N GLU A 39 -4.78 -0.98 -9.80
CA GLU A 39 -4.34 -2.32 -10.22
C GLU A 39 -2.85 -2.33 -10.54
N GLY A 40 -2.37 -1.45 -11.43
CA GLY A 40 -0.96 -1.38 -11.79
C GLY A 40 -0.05 -1.07 -10.61
N ASP A 41 -0.51 -0.22 -9.69
CA ASP A 41 0.22 0.09 -8.47
C ASP A 41 0.24 -1.06 -7.45
N MET A 42 -0.68 -2.03 -7.54
CA MET A 42 -0.61 -3.24 -6.72
C MET A 42 0.41 -4.26 -7.24
N TYR A 43 1.04 -4.09 -8.41
CA TYR A 43 2.21 -4.89 -8.80
C TYR A 43 3.47 -4.47 -8.03
N VAL A 44 4.48 -5.35 -7.90
CA VAL A 44 5.67 -5.10 -7.04
C VAL A 44 6.38 -3.79 -7.34
N SER A 45 6.61 -3.45 -8.61
CA SER A 45 7.25 -2.18 -8.99
C SER A 45 6.37 -0.96 -8.72
N GLY A 46 5.05 -1.13 -8.82
CA GLY A 46 4.05 -0.11 -8.57
C GLY A 46 3.96 0.26 -7.09
N LEU A 47 3.91 -0.74 -6.20
CA LEU A 47 3.75 -0.46 -4.78
C LEU A 47 4.98 0.24 -4.21
N GLN A 48 6.19 -0.17 -4.62
CA GLN A 48 7.41 0.47 -4.16
C GLN A 48 7.41 1.97 -4.48
N ARG A 49 6.93 2.35 -5.67
CA ARG A 49 6.79 3.76 -6.07
C ARG A 49 5.83 4.51 -5.14
N ILE A 50 4.72 3.90 -4.76
CA ILE A 50 3.76 4.47 -3.81
C ILE A 50 4.38 4.66 -2.42
N VAL A 51 5.02 3.61 -1.90
CA VAL A 51 5.57 3.59 -0.55
C VAL A 51 6.74 4.56 -0.43
N ASN A 52 7.51 4.76 -1.49
CA ASN A 52 8.60 5.75 -1.55
C ASN A 52 8.11 7.19 -1.40
N GLU A 53 6.84 7.49 -1.70
CA GLU A 53 6.25 8.82 -1.51
C GLU A 53 5.85 9.09 -0.05
N PHE A 54 5.91 8.10 0.84
CA PHE A 54 5.58 8.35 2.25
C PHE A 54 6.67 9.24 2.89
N PRO A 55 6.30 10.16 3.79
CA PRO A 55 7.27 10.90 4.60
C PRO A 55 8.24 9.96 5.34
N GLU A 56 9.48 10.40 5.53
CA GLU A 56 10.56 9.62 6.19
C GLU A 56 10.19 9.16 7.61
N LYS A 57 9.35 9.91 8.33
CA LYS A 57 8.84 9.49 9.65
C LYS A 57 8.06 8.17 9.60
N LEU A 58 7.62 7.74 8.42
CA LEU A 58 6.93 6.49 8.19
C LEU A 58 7.86 5.38 7.65
N ASP A 59 9.18 5.59 7.61
CA ASP A 59 10.12 4.59 7.07
C ASP A 59 9.99 3.24 7.76
N LYS A 60 9.78 3.22 9.09
CA LYS A 60 9.57 1.99 9.87
C LYS A 60 8.34 1.18 9.43
N VAL A 61 7.31 1.82 8.86
CA VAL A 61 6.07 1.13 8.43
C VAL A 61 6.08 0.76 6.94
N LYS A 62 7.07 1.21 6.16
CA LYS A 62 7.20 0.85 4.73
C LYS A 62 7.31 -0.68 4.51
N PRO A 63 8.11 -1.44 5.28
CA PRO A 63 8.17 -2.90 5.16
C PRO A 63 6.82 -3.56 5.44
N LEU A 64 6.06 -3.06 6.42
CA LEU A 64 4.72 -3.55 6.74
C LEU A 64 3.77 -3.40 5.55
N CYS A 65 3.77 -2.26 4.85
CA CYS A 65 2.97 -2.07 3.64
C CYS A 65 3.28 -3.11 2.56
N MET A 66 4.58 -3.40 2.35
CA MET A 66 5.03 -4.41 1.39
C MET A 66 4.57 -5.81 1.77
N ARG A 67 4.61 -6.14 3.08
CA ARG A 67 4.16 -7.44 3.60
C ARG A 67 2.65 -7.61 3.47
N ILE A 68 1.86 -6.61 3.86
CA ILE A 68 0.40 -6.62 3.73
C ILE A 68 0.00 -6.81 2.26
N ARG A 69 0.64 -6.13 1.31
CA ARG A 69 0.37 -6.33 -0.12
C ARG A 69 0.62 -7.77 -0.56
N LYS A 70 1.70 -8.41 -0.10
CA LYS A 70 1.98 -9.82 -0.47
C LYS A 70 0.89 -10.77 0.04
N ILE A 71 0.29 -10.46 1.20
CA ILE A 71 -0.80 -11.22 1.78
C ILE A 71 -2.11 -10.99 1.02
N LEU A 72 -2.47 -9.73 0.76
CA LEU A 72 -3.70 -9.36 0.07
C LEU A 72 -3.69 -9.75 -1.41
N PHE A 73 -2.53 -9.62 -2.06
CA PHE A 73 -2.36 -9.74 -3.50
C PHE A 73 -1.22 -10.71 -3.80
N PRO A 74 -1.36 -12.01 -3.43
CA PRO A 74 -0.33 -13.00 -3.66
C PRO A 74 -0.14 -13.21 -5.16
N TYR A 75 1.08 -13.59 -5.53
CA TYR A 75 1.35 -14.04 -6.89
C TYR A 75 0.83 -15.46 -7.07
N ASP A 76 0.16 -15.71 -8.19
CA ASP A 76 -0.17 -17.07 -8.60
C ASP A 76 1.01 -17.74 -9.31
N LYS A 77 0.79 -18.97 -9.78
CA LYS A 77 1.80 -19.79 -10.46
C LYS A 77 2.28 -19.17 -11.78
N ASP A 78 1.48 -18.31 -12.38
CA ASP A 78 1.76 -17.64 -13.65
C ASP A 78 2.34 -16.22 -13.42
N ALA A 79 2.75 -15.91 -12.19
CA ALA A 79 3.25 -14.61 -11.77
C ALA A 79 2.25 -13.45 -11.96
N SER A 80 0.97 -13.77 -12.10
CA SER A 80 -0.10 -12.80 -12.07
C SER A 80 -0.47 -12.47 -10.63
N VAL A 81 -0.92 -11.24 -10.40
CA VAL A 81 -1.35 -10.79 -9.08
C VAL A 81 -2.81 -11.17 -8.91
N ASN A 82 -3.13 -11.91 -7.85
CA ASN A 82 -4.53 -12.17 -7.51
C ASN A 82 -5.14 -10.90 -6.89
N ILE A 83 -6.03 -10.24 -7.64
CA ILE A 83 -6.72 -9.00 -7.22
C ILE A 83 -8.16 -9.29 -6.74
N GLY A 84 -8.57 -10.56 -6.79
CA GLY A 84 -9.87 -11.01 -6.32
C GLY A 84 -9.93 -11.17 -4.80
N THR A 85 -11.14 -11.35 -4.28
CA THR A 85 -11.32 -11.83 -2.91
C THR A 85 -10.99 -13.34 -2.88
N PRO A 86 -10.05 -13.79 -2.03
CA PRO A 86 -9.78 -15.22 -1.89
C PRO A 86 -11.06 -15.98 -1.54
N ALA A 87 -11.34 -17.07 -2.26
CA ALA A 87 -12.38 -18.01 -1.87
C ALA A 87 -11.87 -18.85 -0.69
N GLY A 88 -12.55 -18.82 0.46
CA GLY A 88 -12.15 -19.60 1.62
C GLY A 88 -12.48 -18.96 2.95
N GLU A 89 -11.85 -19.48 4.00
CA GLU A 89 -12.02 -19.00 5.37
C GLU A 89 -11.39 -17.60 5.54
N PRO A 90 -12.11 -16.61 6.10
CA PRO A 90 -11.59 -15.24 6.27
C PRO A 90 -10.25 -15.17 7.04
N ASP A 91 -10.04 -16.12 7.95
CA ASP A 91 -8.83 -16.26 8.75
C ASP A 91 -7.55 -16.45 7.90
N GLN A 92 -7.68 -16.98 6.68
CA GLN A 92 -6.56 -17.10 5.74
C GLN A 92 -5.99 -15.75 5.33
N LEU A 93 -6.81 -14.69 5.39
CA LEU A 93 -6.41 -13.32 5.08
C LEU A 93 -6.14 -12.51 6.35
N TYR A 94 -7.05 -12.57 7.34
CA TYR A 94 -6.97 -11.69 8.50
C TYR A 94 -5.85 -12.07 9.47
N LYS A 95 -5.64 -13.36 9.77
CA LYS A 95 -4.59 -13.77 10.73
C LYS A 95 -3.19 -13.37 10.25
N PRO A 96 -2.79 -13.58 8.99
CA PRO A 96 -1.49 -13.14 8.52
C PRO A 96 -1.31 -11.62 8.54
N ILE A 97 -2.38 -10.85 8.28
CA ILE A 97 -2.34 -9.38 8.36
C ILE A 97 -2.12 -8.94 9.81
N ILE A 98 -2.88 -9.48 10.75
CA ILE A 98 -2.72 -9.18 12.19
C ILE A 98 -1.30 -9.52 12.64
N ALA A 99 -0.79 -10.71 12.30
CA ALA A 99 0.57 -11.10 12.63
C ALA A 99 1.62 -10.15 12.04
N ALA A 100 1.41 -9.64 10.82
CA ALA A 100 2.31 -8.65 10.22
C ALA A 100 2.30 -7.32 11.00
N TYR A 101 1.14 -6.88 11.49
CA TYR A 101 1.04 -5.73 12.37
C TYR A 101 1.73 -5.96 13.71
N ASP A 102 1.49 -7.10 14.36
CA ASP A 102 2.10 -7.45 15.65
C ASP A 102 3.64 -7.43 15.57
N GLU A 103 4.19 -8.02 14.51
CA GLU A 103 5.63 -8.01 14.25
C GLU A 103 6.16 -6.59 14.04
N ALA A 104 5.52 -5.81 13.16
CA ALA A 104 5.94 -4.43 12.90
C ALA A 104 5.89 -3.56 14.16
N ILE A 105 4.86 -3.72 15.00
CA ILE A 105 4.72 -2.99 16.27
C ILE A 105 5.80 -3.41 17.27
N SER A 106 6.18 -4.69 17.32
CA SER A 106 7.23 -5.17 18.21
C SER A 106 8.62 -4.59 17.90
N GLU A 107 8.82 -4.05 16.71
CA GLU A 107 10.08 -3.44 16.22
C GLU A 107 10.08 -1.90 16.26
N LEU A 108 8.99 -1.26 16.68
CA LEU A 108 8.88 0.21 16.78
C LEU A 108 9.63 0.78 17.98
#